data_AF-A0A3B9SPE1-F1
#
_entry.id   AF-A0A3B9SPE1-F1
#
_cell.length_a   1.000
_cell.length_b   1.000
_cell.length_c   1.000
_cell.angle_alpha   90.00
_cell.angle_beta   90.00
_cell.angle_gamma   90.00
#
_symmetry.space_group_name_H-M   'P 1'
#
loop_
_entity.id
_entity.type
_entity.pdbx_description
1 polymer ?
#
loop_
_entity_poly.entity_id
_entity_poly.type
_entity_poly.pdbx_seq_one_letter_code
_entity_poly.pdbx_strand_id
1 'polypeptide(L)'
;MTVALRLEKNLSPSPLMAVLVPVLSVFLALAVGAFFLTLTGRDAWQVYVTMFSGAFGTAYGLSETVVKAIPLILTGLGIVLAFRMQLWNIGGEGQLYMGA
;
A
#
# COMPACT_ATOMS: atom_id res chain seq x y z
N MET A 1 34.81 21.76 9.42
CA MET A 1 34.33 20.67 8.53
C MET A 1 32.82 20.74 8.47
N THR A 2 32.26 21.36 7.44
CA THR A 2 30.82 21.41 7.21
C THR A 2 30.42 20.10 6.54
N VAL A 3 29.73 19.21 7.26
CA VAL A 3 29.16 18.00 6.66
C VAL A 3 27.99 18.44 5.79
N ALA A 4 28.21 18.50 4.47
CA ALA A 4 27.13 18.73 3.53
C ALA A 4 26.33 17.43 3.37
N LEU A 5 25.05 17.45 3.75
CA LEU A 5 24.14 16.34 3.48
C LEU A 5 23.96 16.21 1.97
N ARG A 6 24.42 15.08 1.41
CA ARG A 6 24.24 14.73 0.00
C ARG A 6 23.21 13.62 -0.11
N LEU A 7 22.12 13.89 -0.83
CA LEU A 7 21.12 12.87 -1.13
C LEU A 7 21.63 12.00 -2.29
N GLU A 8 21.83 10.72 -2.03
CA GLU A 8 22.24 9.73 -3.03
C GLU A 8 21.20 8.61 -3.10
N LYS A 9 20.94 8.12 -4.32
CA LYS A 9 20.03 6.99 -4.52
C LYS A 9 20.71 5.73 -3.99
N ASN A 10 20.09 5.10 -2.98
CA ASN A 10 20.57 3.82 -2.49
C ASN A 10 20.18 2.70 -3.48
N LEU A 11 21.13 2.27 -4.31
CA LEU A 11 20.95 1.20 -5.29
C LEU A 11 21.06 -0.21 -4.68
N SER A 12 21.54 -0.31 -3.45
CA SER A 12 21.78 -1.57 -2.73
C SER A 12 21.30 -1.44 -1.29
N PRO A 13 19.97 -1.38 -1.05
CA PRO A 13 19.45 -1.31 0.31
C PRO A 13 19.90 -2.55 1.10
N SER A 14 20.25 -2.34 2.37
CA SER A 14 20.54 -3.47 3.25
C SER A 14 19.29 -4.34 3.40
N PRO A 15 19.44 -5.66 3.66
CA PRO A 15 18.29 -6.56 3.84
C PRO A 15 17.31 -6.06 4.90
N LEU A 16 17.83 -5.43 5.96
CA LEU A 16 17.02 -4.80 7.00
C LEU A 16 16.19 -3.63 6.44
N MET A 17 16.79 -2.75 5.65
CA MET A 17 16.08 -1.60 5.05
C MET A 17 15.06 -2.03 4.00
N ALA A 18 15.32 -3.12 3.27
CA ALA A 18 14.37 -3.69 2.32
C ALA A 18 13.06 -4.13 2.98
N VAL A 19 13.07 -4.44 4.28
CA VAL A 19 11.88 -4.80 5.06
C VAL A 19 11.36 -3.62 5.88
N LEU A 20 12.24 -2.88 6.57
CA LEU A 20 11.83 -1.77 7.42
C LEU A 20 11.14 -0.66 6.64
N VAL A 21 11.62 -0.34 5.43
CA VAL A 21 11.04 0.77 4.65
C VAL A 21 9.58 0.49 4.30
N PRO A 22 9.21 -0.64 3.65
CA PRO A 22 7.80 -0.97 3.41
C PRO A 22 6.96 -1.05 4.67
N VAL A 23 7.47 -1.68 5.74
CA VAL A 23 6.74 -1.83 7.01
C VAL A 23 6.42 -0.46 7.62
N LEU A 24 7.43 0.41 7.76
CA LEU A 24 7.23 1.77 8.27
C LEU A 24 6.31 2.59 7.37
N SER A 25 6.40 2.40 6.05
CA SER A 25 5.52 3.08 5.09
C SER A 25 4.06 2.70 5.31
N VAL A 26 3.76 1.43 5.57
CA VAL A 26 2.40 0.96 5.90
C VAL A 26 1.91 1.60 7.20
N PHE A 27 2.72 1.60 8.26
CA PHE A 27 2.32 2.22 9.53
C PHE A 27 2.11 3.72 9.42
N LEU A 28 2.95 4.42 8.65
CA LEU A 28 2.77 5.85 8.38
C LEU A 28 1.49 6.11 7.59
N ALA A 29 1.19 5.28 6.58
CA ALA A 29 -0.05 5.39 5.82
C ALA A 29 -1.29 5.19 6.72
N LEU A 30 -1.26 4.20 7.62
CA LEU A 30 -2.31 4.00 8.63
C LEU A 30 -2.39 5.18 9.61
N ALA A 31 -1.28 5.76 10.04
CA ALA A 31 -1.30 6.93 10.91
C ALA A 31 -1.95 8.15 10.22
N VAL A 32 -1.60 8.41 8.96
CA VAL A 32 -2.19 9.48 8.15
C VAL A 32 -3.68 9.20 7.90
N GLY A 33 -4.05 7.96 7.59
CA GLY A 33 -5.46 7.57 7.45
C GLY A 33 -6.25 7.79 8.74
N ALA A 34 -5.67 7.43 9.89
CA ALA A 34 -6.30 7.61 11.20
C ALA A 34 -6.54 9.09 11.49
N PHE A 35 -5.57 9.95 11.17
CA PHE A 35 -5.72 11.40 11.26
C PHE A 35 -6.92 11.91 10.45
N PHE A 36 -7.09 11.46 9.20
CA PHE A 36 -8.26 11.85 8.42
C PHE A 36 -9.57 11.28 8.97
N LEU A 37 -9.57 10.03 9.45
CA LEU A 37 -10.76 9.42 10.05
C LEU A 37 -11.22 10.20 11.30
N THR A 38 -10.29 10.61 12.16
CA THR A 38 -10.62 11.40 13.36
C THR A 38 -11.12 12.80 13.00
N LEU A 39 -10.62 13.43 11.93
CA LEU A 39 -11.16 14.70 11.42
C LEU A 39 -12.63 14.59 11.00
N THR A 40 -13.07 13.40 10.58
CA THR A 40 -14.48 13.18 10.28
C THR A 40 -15.32 12.97 11.55
N GLY A 41 -14.74 12.95 12.75
CA GLY A 41 -15.45 12.70 14.02
C GLY A 41 -15.72 11.22 14.31
N ARG A 42 -14.99 10.31 13.64
CA ARG A 42 -15.09 8.86 13.87
C ARG A 42 -13.86 8.38 14.64
N ASP A 43 -14.05 7.36 15.47
CA ASP A 43 -12.94 6.69 16.16
C ASP A 43 -12.14 5.84 15.16
N ALA A 44 -10.91 6.27 14.86
CA ALA A 44 -10.08 5.60 13.85
C ALA A 44 -9.71 4.17 14.23
N TRP A 45 -9.53 3.90 15.53
CA TRP A 45 -9.21 2.55 16.01
C TRP A 45 -10.38 1.60 15.76
N GLN A 46 -11.60 2.00 16.11
CA GLN A 46 -12.81 1.23 15.87
C GLN A 46 -13.03 0.99 14.38
N VAL A 47 -12.77 1.99 13.53
CA VAL A 47 -12.82 1.82 12.07
C VAL A 47 -11.83 0.75 11.61
N TYR A 48 -10.58 0.78 12.06
CA TYR A 48 -9.57 -0.22 11.68
C TYR A 48 -9.89 -1.62 12.19
N VAL A 49 -10.37 -1.75 13.43
CA VAL A 49 -10.86 -3.04 13.95
C VAL A 49 -12.01 -3.57 13.11
N THR A 50 -12.93 -2.71 12.70
CA THR A 50 -14.08 -3.07 11.85
C THR A 50 -13.65 -3.46 10.44
N MET A 51 -12.69 -2.74 9.85
CA MET A 51 -12.11 -3.09 8.54
C MET A 51 -11.43 -4.46 8.60
N PHE A 52 -10.63 -4.69 9.64
CA PHE A 52 -9.91 -5.95 9.82
C PHE A 52 -10.87 -7.12 10.04
N SER A 53 -11.85 -6.97 10.94
CA SER A 53 -12.84 -8.02 11.20
C SER A 53 -13.78 -8.25 10.01
N GLY A 54 -14.13 -7.22 9.26
CA GLY A 54 -14.89 -7.35 8.02
C GLY A 54 -14.14 -8.13 6.94
N ALA A 55 -12.82 -7.91 6.82
CA ALA A 55 -12.00 -8.59 5.82
C ALA A 55 -11.63 -10.03 6.21
N PHE A 56 -11.35 -10.30 7.49
CA PHE A 56 -10.78 -11.58 7.93
C PHE A 56 -11.60 -12.34 8.98
N GLY A 57 -12.63 -11.72 9.57
CA GLY A 57 -13.37 -12.29 10.70
C GLY A 57 -14.40 -13.36 10.33
N THR A 58 -14.72 -13.52 9.04
CA THR A 58 -15.64 -14.57 8.56
C THR A 58 -15.11 -15.22 7.29
N ALA A 59 -15.54 -16.46 7.02
CA ALA A 59 -15.21 -17.15 5.77
C ALA A 59 -15.68 -16.38 4.53
N TYR A 60 -16.85 -15.72 4.62
CA TYR A 60 -17.37 -14.86 3.55
C TYR A 60 -16.50 -13.62 3.34
N GLY A 61 -16.14 -12.90 4.42
CA GLY A 61 -15.26 -11.72 4.34
C GLY A 61 -13.89 -12.06 3.75
N LEU A 62 -13.32 -13.20 4.14
CA LEU A 62 -12.06 -13.69 3.58
C LEU A 62 -12.21 -14.01 2.08
N SER A 63 -13.31 -14.67 1.69
CA SER A 63 -13.60 -14.97 0.28
C SER A 63 -13.70 -13.68 -0.55
N GLU A 64 -14.46 -12.69 -0.08
CA GLU A 64 -14.58 -11.38 -0.75
C GLU A 64 -13.25 -10.64 -0.85
N THR A 65 -12.42 -10.73 0.20
CA THR A 65 -11.07 -10.14 0.19
C THR A 65 -10.21 -10.78 -0.89
N VAL A 66 -10.22 -12.11 -1.01
CA VAL A 66 -9.47 -12.84 -2.03
C VAL A 66 -10.00 -12.52 -3.43
N VAL A 67 -11.32 -12.49 -3.63
CA VAL A 67 -11.95 -12.16 -4.92
C VAL A 67 -11.52 -10.78 -5.41
N LYS A 68 -11.39 -9.79 -4.52
CA LYS A 68 -10.89 -8.45 -4.87
C LYS A 68 -9.37 -8.39 -5.02
N ALA A 69 -8.63 -9.18 -4.23
CA ALA A 69 -7.17 -9.20 -4.27
C ALA A 69 -6.62 -9.79 -5.58
N ILE A 70 -7.24 -10.85 -6.12
CA ILE A 70 -6.80 -11.52 -7.34
C ILE A 70 -6.59 -10.54 -8.51
N PRO A 71 -7.59 -9.74 -8.94
CA PRO A 71 -7.41 -8.86 -10.08
C PRO A 71 -6.42 -7.73 -9.79
N LEU A 72 -6.36 -7.20 -8.57
CA LEU A 72 -5.35 -6.20 -8.18
C LEU A 72 -3.92 -6.75 -8.26
N ILE A 73 -3.70 -7.99 -7.82
CA ILE A 73 -2.41 -8.67 -7.95
C ILE A 73 -2.04 -8.84 -9.43
N LEU A 74 -2.99 -9.28 -10.27
CA LEU A 74 -2.77 -9.44 -11.71
C LEU A 74 -2.44 -8.10 -12.39
N THR A 75 -3.13 -7.01 -12.03
CA THR A 75 -2.80 -5.66 -12.49
C THR A 75 -1.39 -5.26 -12.09
N GLY A 76 -0.99 -5.49 -10.83
CA GLY A 76 0.37 -5.24 -10.37
C GLY A 76 1.41 -6.02 -11.15
N LEU A 77 1.17 -7.32 -11.38
CA LEU A 77 2.05 -8.19 -12.19
C LEU A 77 2.18 -7.70 -13.63
N GLY A 78 1.10 -7.22 -14.26
CA GLY A 78 1.15 -6.64 -15.59
C GLY A 78 2.01 -5.37 -15.65
N ILE A 79 1.90 -4.49 -14.65
CA ILE A 79 2.63 -3.22 -14.57
C ILE A 79 4.13 -3.42 -14.32
N VAL A 80 4.54 -4.52 -13.67
CA VAL A 80 5.96 -4.84 -13.45
C VAL A 80 6.74 -4.79 -14.77
N LEU A 81 6.17 -5.25 -15.89
CA LEU A 81 6.83 -5.18 -17.19
C LEU A 81 7.08 -3.74 -17.65
N ALA A 82 6.10 -2.84 -17.47
CA ALA A 82 6.23 -1.42 -17.79
C ALA A 82 7.32 -0.74 -16.93
N PHE A 83 7.37 -1.05 -15.63
CA PHE A 83 8.41 -0.52 -14.74
C PHE A 83 9.82 -0.98 -15.13
N ARG A 84 9.98 -2.20 -15.64
CA ARG A 84 11.28 -2.66 -16.18
C ARG A 84 11.71 -1.86 -17.42
N MET A 85 10.77 -1.35 -18.20
CA MET A 85 11.02 -0.44 -19.33
C MET A 85 11.18 1.03 -18.91
N GLN A 86 11.19 1.33 -17.61
CA GLN A 86 11.20 2.69 -17.07
C GLN A 86 9.97 3.53 -17.48
N LEU A 87 8.88 2.85 -17.87
CA LEU A 87 7.59 3.48 -18.13
C LEU A 87 6.79 3.47 -16.83
N TRP A 88 6.54 4.65 -16.28
CA TRP A 88 5.78 4.81 -15.06
C TRP A 88 4.27 4.77 -15.37
N ASN A 89 3.54 3.84 -14.75
CA ASN A 89 2.07 3.85 -14.68
C ASN A 89 1.62 4.19 -13.24
N ILE A 90 0.67 5.12 -13.11
CA ILE A 90 -0.03 5.41 -11.84
C ILE A 90 -1.49 5.01 -12.04
N GLY A 91 -2.07 4.35 -11.02
CA GLY A 91 -3.51 4.11 -10.99
C GLY A 91 -3.97 2.92 -11.81
N GLY A 92 -3.13 1.90 -12.00
CA GLY A 92 -3.51 0.65 -12.67
C GLY A 92 -4.77 0.00 -12.11
N GLU A 93 -4.95 0.04 -10.78
CA GLU A 93 -6.18 -0.41 -10.12
C GLU A 93 -7.42 0.37 -10.60
N GLY A 94 -7.30 1.69 -10.78
CA GLY A 94 -8.35 2.54 -11.31
C GLY A 94 -8.64 2.24 -12.79
N GLN A 95 -7.61 1.93 -13.58
CA GLN A 95 -7.76 1.51 -14.97
C GLN A 95 -8.54 0.19 -15.06
N LEU A 96 -8.18 -0.79 -14.23
CA LEU A 96 -8.92 -2.05 -14.10
C LEU A 96 -10.39 -1.79 -13.73
N TYR A 97 -10.66 -0.92 -12.75
CA TYR A 97 -12.04 -0.59 -12.37
C TYR A 97 -12.82 0.15 -13.47
N MET A 98 -12.15 0.91 -14.33
CA MET A 98 -12.77 1.60 -15.48
C MET A 98 -12.98 0.69 -16.70
N GLY A 99 -12.60 -0.58 -16.64
CA GLY A 99 -12.84 -1.57 -17.70
C GLY A 99 -11.65 -1.87 -18.61
N ALA A 100 -10.42 -1.68 -18.13
CA ALA A 100 -9.21 -2.16 -18.81
C ALA A 100 -9.14 -3.69 -18.88
#